data_AF-A0A1J3IK02-F1
#
_entry.id   AF-A0A1J3IK02-F1
#
_cell.length_a   1.000
_cell.length_b   1.000
_cell.length_c   1.000
_cell.angle_alpha   90.00
_cell.angle_beta   90.00
_cell.angle_gamma   90.00
#
_symmetry.space_group_name_H-M   'P 1'
#
loop_
_entity.id
_entity.type
_entity.pdbx_description
1 polymer ?
#
loop_
_entity_poly.entity_id
_entity_poly.type
_entity_poly.pdbx_seq_one_letter_code
_entity_poly.pdbx_strand_id
1 'polypeptide(L)'
;RVIGSGDYDGVVTEYDVEKGVPVFERDEHGGRRIWSVDYTLYNGSVVGASGSDDGTVQMWDPRNERLEETVRPPGGGAAAVAA
;
A
#
# COMPACT_ATOMS: atom_id res chain seq x y z
N ARG A 1 3.84 -7.08 -15.64
CA ARG A 1 4.50 -6.97 -14.31
C ARG A 1 3.97 -5.72 -13.61
N VAL A 2 3.75 -5.71 -12.29
CA VAL A 2 3.21 -4.54 -11.55
C VAL A 2 4.26 -3.94 -10.62
N ILE A 3 4.27 -2.61 -10.50
CA ILE A 3 5.03 -1.84 -9.50
C ILE A 3 4.06 -0.90 -8.79
N GLY A 4 4.18 -0.78 -7.47
CA GLY A 4 3.43 0.17 -6.66
C GLY A 4 4.28 1.39 -6.28
N SER A 5 3.62 2.53 -6.09
CA SER A 5 4.18 3.73 -5.49
C SER A 5 3.19 4.34 -4.51
N GLY A 6 3.67 4.84 -3.37
CA GLY A 6 2.90 5.66 -2.45
C GLY A 6 3.33 7.13 -2.51
N ASP A 7 2.42 8.05 -2.27
CA ASP A 7 2.71 9.49 -2.29
C ASP A 7 2.40 10.23 -0.98
N TYR A 8 2.53 11.56 -1.01
CA TYR A 8 2.35 12.45 0.14
C TYR A 8 0.89 12.68 0.51
N ASP A 9 -0.02 12.43 -0.42
CA ASP A 9 -1.46 12.58 -0.23
C ASP A 9 -2.10 11.26 0.22
N GLY A 10 -1.29 10.26 0.57
CA GLY A 10 -1.78 8.97 1.08
C GLY A 10 -2.31 8.04 0.00
N VAL A 11 -1.99 8.32 -1.27
CA VAL A 11 -2.44 7.55 -2.41
C VAL A 11 -1.42 6.48 -2.77
N VAL A 12 -1.89 5.25 -2.93
CA VAL A 12 -1.14 4.16 -3.58
C VAL A 12 -1.57 4.10 -5.04
N THR A 13 -0.59 4.14 -5.95
CA THR A 13 -0.79 3.91 -7.38
C THR A 13 -0.04 2.65 -7.81
N GLU A 14 -0.68 1.77 -8.57
CA GLU A 14 -0.03 0.61 -9.19
C GLU A 14 -0.01 0.74 -10.71
N TYR A 15 1.11 0.34 -11.30
CA TYR A 15 1.38 0.49 -12.73
C TYR A 15 1.59 -0.88 -13.39
N ASP A 16 0.93 -1.09 -14.53
CA ASP A 16 1.31 -2.16 -15.45
C ASP A 16 2.57 -1.70 -16.21
N VAL A 17 3.71 -2.31 -15.88
CA VAL A 17 5.02 -1.96 -16.46
C VAL A 17 5.09 -2.26 -17.96
N GLU A 18 4.35 -3.25 -18.45
CA GLU A 18 4.38 -3.62 -19.87
C GLU A 18 3.60 -2.62 -20.72
N LYS A 19 2.50 -2.10 -20.18
CA LYS A 19 1.65 -1.10 -20.85
C LYS A 19 2.05 0.33 -20.54
N GLY A 20 2.79 0.56 -19.46
CA GLY A 20 3.18 1.89 -18.99
C GLY A 20 1.98 2.73 -18.51
N VAL A 21 0.94 2.10 -17.97
CA VAL A 21 -0.28 2.79 -17.52
C VAL A 21 -0.60 2.47 -16.06
N PRO A 22 -1.19 3.42 -15.30
CA PRO A 22 -1.76 3.10 -14.00
C PRO A 22 -2.91 2.12 -14.20
N VAL A 23 -2.94 1.08 -13.38
CA VAL A 23 -4.02 0.09 -13.33
C VAL A 23 -4.83 0.20 -12.06
N PHE A 24 -4.34 0.97 -11.09
CA PHE A 24 -4.96 1.14 -9.79
C PHE A 24 -4.51 2.43 -9.12
N GLU A 25 -5.43 3.11 -8.44
CA GLU A 25 -5.16 4.29 -7.63
C GLU A 25 -6.17 4.34 -6.48
N ARG A 26 -5.70 4.38 -5.23
CA ARG A 26 -6.57 4.51 -4.05
C ARG A 26 -5.93 5.40 -2.98
N ASP A 27 -6.73 6.32 -2.44
CA ASP A 27 -6.41 7.03 -1.20
C ASP A 27 -6.60 6.09 -0.02
N GLU A 28 -5.53 5.36 0.28
CA GLU A 28 -5.48 4.37 1.33
C GLU A 28 -5.43 5.09 2.70
N HIS A 29 -4.61 6.13 2.84
CA HIS A 29 -4.32 6.71 4.15
C HIS A 29 -5.06 8.02 4.47
N GLY A 30 -5.98 8.44 3.61
CA GLY A 30 -6.88 9.57 3.82
C GLY A 30 -6.13 10.90 3.86
N GLY A 31 -5.27 11.17 2.88
CA GLY A 31 -4.49 12.40 2.84
C GLY A 31 -3.17 12.37 3.65
N ARG A 32 -2.78 11.22 4.20
CA ARG A 32 -1.58 11.10 5.06
C ARG A 32 -0.46 10.36 4.35
N ARG A 33 0.69 11.03 4.25
CA ARG A 33 1.88 10.58 3.53
C ARG A 33 2.23 9.11 3.76
N ILE A 34 2.47 8.41 2.66
CA ILE A 34 3.05 7.06 2.64
C ILE A 34 4.57 7.16 2.63
N TRP A 35 5.21 6.33 3.44
CA TRP A 35 6.66 6.24 3.52
C TRP A 35 7.25 5.03 2.82
N SER A 36 6.48 3.95 2.75
CA SER A 36 6.94 2.67 2.21
C SER A 36 5.76 1.91 1.63
N VAL A 37 6.04 1.19 0.54
CA VAL A 37 5.16 0.23 -0.10
C VAL A 37 5.96 -1.04 -0.34
N ASP A 38 5.42 -2.20 0.04
CA ASP A 38 6.06 -3.50 -0.19
C ASP A 38 5.04 -4.54 -0.65
N TYR A 39 5.53 -5.61 -1.27
CA TYR A 39 4.73 -6.72 -1.78
C TYR A 39 5.29 -8.06 -1.32
N THR A 40 4.39 -8.96 -0.92
CA THR A 40 4.74 -10.33 -0.54
C THR A 40 3.83 -11.34 -1.22
N LEU A 41 4.29 -12.59 -1.28
CA LEU A 41 3.47 -13.73 -1.68
C LEU A 41 2.98 -14.44 -0.42
N TYR A 42 1.66 -14.38 -0.19
CA TYR A 42 1.00 -15.04 0.93
C TYR A 42 -0.03 -16.05 0.41
N ASN A 43 0.14 -17.33 0.77
CA ASN A 43 -0.74 -18.43 0.34
C ASN A 43 -0.99 -18.52 -1.18
N GLY A 44 -0.02 -18.11 -2.00
CA GLY A 44 -0.12 -18.12 -3.47
C GLY A 44 -0.77 -16.87 -4.09
N SER A 45 -1.23 -15.93 -3.26
CA SER A 45 -1.71 -14.61 -3.68
C SER A 45 -0.67 -13.53 -3.39
N VAL A 46 -0.67 -12.48 -4.20
CA VAL A 46 0.14 -11.29 -3.92
C VAL A 46 -0.61 -10.44 -2.90
N VAL A 47 0.11 -9.91 -1.91
CA VAL A 47 -0.43 -8.95 -0.95
C VAL A 47 0.49 -7.73 -0.97
N GLY A 48 -0.09 -6.55 -1.19
CA GLY A 48 0.57 -5.26 -1.05
C GLY A 48 0.34 -4.68 0.34
N ALA A 49 1.31 -3.92 0.84
CA ALA A 49 1.19 -3.20 2.10
C ALA A 49 1.79 -1.79 2.00
N SER A 50 1.19 -0.82 2.69
CA SER A 50 1.68 0.56 2.80
C SER A 50 1.68 1.03 4.25
N GLY A 51 2.71 1.78 4.63
CA GLY A 51 2.84 2.40 5.95
C GLY A 51 2.84 3.94 5.87
N SER A 52 2.06 4.59 6.75
CA SER A 52 1.81 6.04 6.69
C SER A 52 1.98 6.75 8.04
N ASP A 53 2.08 8.08 7.98
CA ASP A 53 1.97 8.99 9.13
C ASP A 53 0.65 8.83 9.92
N ASP A 54 -0.34 8.16 9.35
CA ASP A 54 -1.56 7.82 10.05
C ASP A 54 -1.44 6.83 11.19
N GLY A 55 -0.26 6.25 11.36
CA GLY A 55 0.02 5.26 12.39
C GLY A 55 -0.60 3.90 12.08
N THR A 56 -0.94 3.62 10.82
CA THR A 56 -1.49 2.36 10.36
C THR A 56 -0.67 1.76 9.23
N VAL A 57 -0.85 0.46 9.04
CA VAL A 57 -0.46 -0.25 7.83
C VAL A 57 -1.74 -0.68 7.12
N GLN A 58 -1.84 -0.40 5.83
CA GLN A 58 -2.95 -0.88 5.01
C GLN A 58 -2.47 -1.99 4.10
N MET A 59 -3.26 -3.06 4.01
CA MET A 59 -2.97 -4.23 3.19
C MET A 59 -4.08 -4.45 2.17
N TRP A 60 -3.69 -4.82 0.96
CA TRP A 60 -4.61 -5.11 -0.13
C TRP A 60 -4.13 -6.29 -0.98
N ASP A 61 -5.07 -6.95 -1.63
CA ASP A 61 -4.79 -7.84 -2.75
C ASP A 61 -4.87 -7.02 -4.04
N PRO A 62 -3.78 -6.82 -4.80
CA PRO A 62 -3.81 -6.05 -6.06
C PRO A 62 -4.68 -6.68 -7.15
N ARG A 63 -5.11 -7.93 -6.98
CA ARG A 63 -6.00 -8.64 -7.93
C ARG A 63 -7.47 -8.60 -7.51
N ASN A 64 -7.77 -8.06 -6.33
CA ASN A 64 -9.13 -7.86 -5.84
C ASN A 64 -9.33 -6.40 -5.44
N GLU A 65 -10.42 -5.78 -5.88
CA GLU A 65 -10.69 -4.35 -5.62
C GLU A 65 -10.95 -4.01 -4.14
N ARG A 66 -10.77 -4.97 -3.22
CA ARG A 66 -11.10 -4.83 -1.80
C ARG A 66 -9.84 -4.60 -0.96
N LEU A 67 -9.96 -3.66 -0.03
CA LEU A 67 -9.01 -3.46 1.05
C LEU A 67 -9.18 -4.63 2.02
N GLU A 68 -8.14 -5.44 2.16
CA GLU A 68 -8.22 -6.71 2.90
C GLU A 68 -8.15 -6.44 4.41
N GLU A 69 -7.26 -5.53 4.85
CA GLU A 69 -7.08 -5.27 6.29
C GLU A 69 -6.35 -3.96 6.59
N THR A 70 -6.84 -3.19 7.56
CA THR A 70 -6.11 -2.07 8.19
C THR A 70 -5.56 -2.53 9.53
N VAL A 71 -4.24 -2.53 9.69
CA VAL A 71 -3.57 -2.95 10.91
C VAL A 71 -3.05 -1.74 11.66
N ARG A 72 -3.34 -1.68 12.96
CA ARG A 72 -2.78 -0.68 13.88
C ARG A 72 -1.71 -1.33 14.75
N PRO A 73 -0.42 -0.96 14.61
CA PRO A 73 0.62 -1.50 15.48
C PRO A 73 0.38 -1.08 16.94
N PRO A 74 0.60 -1.99 17.91
CA PRO A 74 0.42 -1.68 19.32
C PRO A 74 1.47 -0.64 19.77
N GLY A 75 1.00 0.54 20.22
CA GLY A 75 1.86 1.61 20.75
C GLY A 75 1.60 3.02 20.19
N GLY A 76 0.76 3.18 19.15
CA GLY A 76 0.29 4.48 18.68
C GLY A 76 1.35 5.40 18.04
N GLY A 77 2.59 4.92 17.88
CA GLY A 77 3.65 5.61 17.17
C GLY A 77 3.79 5.05 15.75
N ALA A 78 3.93 5.94 14.77
CA ALA A 78 4.14 5.60 13.37
C ALA A 78 5.27 4.57 13.22
N ALA A 79 4.92 3.34 12.82
CA ALA A 79 5.87 2.35 12.35
C ALA A 79 5.98 2.46 10.83
N ALA A 80 6.55 3.57 10.35
CA ALA A 80 7.06 3.61 8.99
C ALA A 80 8.41 2.89 8.99
N VAL A 81 8.42 1.60 8.62
CA VAL A 81 9.67 0.93 8.27
C VAL A 81 10.04 1.37 6.85
N ALA A 82 11.02 2.26 6.76
CA ALA A 82 11.77 2.48 5.53
C ALA A 82 12.99 1.55 5.55
N ALA A 83 13.18 0.79 4.46
CA ALA A 83 14.42 0.07 4.20
C ALA A 83 15.51 1.03 3.72
#